data_AF-A0ABC8ZH60-F1
#
_entry.id   AF-A0ABC8ZH60-F1
#
_cell.length_a   1.000
_cell.length_b   1.000
_cell.length_c   1.000
_cell.angle_alpha   90.00
_cell.angle_beta   90.00
_cell.angle_gamma   90.00
#
_symmetry.space_group_name_H-M   'P 1'
#
loop_
_entity.id
_entity.type
_entity.pdbx_description
1 polymer ?
#
loop_
_entity_poly.entity_id
_entity_poly.type
_entity_poly.pdbx_seq_one_letter_code
_entity_poly.pdbx_strand_id
1 'polypeptide(L)'
;MARARSAALLALLFLVCAAEFSAAAAAAAGASKVKGKGGSGRNGSPPCRDLASQGECAARGGCRWCQSEALDDMCFGATEAWRLPNQVFCCDPPSGAANARK
;
A
#
# COMPACT_ATOMS: atom_id res chain seq x y z
N MET A 1 21.94 -24.76 -29.52
CA MET A 1 20.65 -25.30 -29.06
C MET A 1 20.14 -24.63 -27.76
N ALA A 2 20.30 -23.30 -27.59
CA ALA A 2 19.87 -22.59 -26.37
C ALA A 2 18.75 -21.56 -26.63
N ARG A 3 18.76 -20.90 -27.81
CA ARG A 3 17.75 -19.89 -28.19
C ARG A 3 16.34 -20.47 -28.41
N ALA A 4 16.26 -21.70 -28.92
CA ALA A 4 14.98 -22.39 -29.08
C ALA A 4 14.33 -22.72 -27.73
N ARG A 5 15.15 -22.96 -26.69
CA ARG A 5 14.65 -23.25 -25.34
C ARG A 5 14.08 -21.98 -24.70
N SER A 6 14.67 -20.82 -24.94
CA SER A 6 14.15 -19.53 -24.46
C SER A 6 12.80 -19.17 -25.11
N ALA A 7 12.64 -19.38 -26.42
CA ALA A 7 11.37 -19.12 -27.10
C ALA A 7 10.26 -20.08 -26.64
N ALA A 8 10.58 -21.36 -26.45
CA ALA A 8 9.64 -22.36 -25.95
C ALA A 8 9.20 -22.07 -24.50
N LEU A 9 10.13 -21.64 -23.63
CA LEU A 9 9.83 -21.29 -22.24
C LEU A 9 8.96 -20.02 -22.14
N LEU A 10 9.23 -19.01 -22.97
CA LEU A 10 8.42 -17.79 -23.02
C LEU A 10 7.00 -18.06 -23.55
N ALA A 11 6.86 -18.92 -24.55
CA ALA A 11 5.56 -19.34 -25.07
C ALA A 11 4.75 -20.15 -24.03
N LEU A 12 5.41 -21.04 -23.28
CA LEU A 12 4.79 -21.81 -22.20
C LEU A 12 4.31 -20.90 -21.05
N LEU A 13 5.11 -19.90 -20.65
CA LEU A 13 4.72 -18.93 -19.62
C LEU A 13 3.50 -18.09 -20.02
N PHE A 14 3.43 -17.65 -21.28
CA PHE A 14 2.27 -16.93 -21.81
C PHE A 14 0.99 -17.77 -21.82
N LEU A 15 1.10 -19.06 -22.17
CA LEU A 15 -0.04 -19.99 -22.17
C LEU A 15 -0.60 -20.24 -20.76
N VAL A 16 0.27 -20.36 -19.75
CA VAL A 16 -0.14 -20.54 -18.35
C VAL A 16 -0.83 -19.28 -17.82
N CYS A 17 -0.32 -18.10 -18.15
CA CYS A 17 -0.90 -16.82 -17.70
C CYS A 17 -2.30 -16.56 -18.29
N ALA A 18 -2.54 -17.05 -19.52
CA ALA A 18 -3.85 -16.93 -20.16
C ALA A 18 -4.90 -17.94 -19.63
N ALA A 19 -4.47 -19.02 -18.97
CA ALA A 19 -5.37 -20.03 -18.41
C ALA A 19 -5.93 -19.65 -17.02
N GLU A 20 -5.29 -18.71 -16.31
CA GLU A 20 -5.64 -18.28 -14.94
C GLU A 20 -6.46 -16.98 -14.91
N PHE A 21 -7.06 -16.58 -16.05
CA PHE A 21 -7.89 -15.37 -16.14
C PHE A 21 -9.31 -15.68 -16.62
N SER A 22 -9.95 -16.69 -16.03
CA SER A 22 -11.39 -16.88 -16.18
C SER A 22 -12.07 -17.43 -14.92
N ALA A 23 -12.95 -16.57 -14.40
CA ALA A 23 -14.14 -16.85 -13.60
C ALA A 23 -13.99 -17.02 -12.08
N ALA A 24 -14.34 -15.94 -11.36
CA ALA A 24 -15.46 -16.01 -10.42
C ALA A 24 -16.11 -14.62 -10.26
N ALA A 25 -17.09 -14.33 -11.12
CA ALA A 25 -18.17 -13.40 -10.79
C ALA A 25 -19.30 -14.21 -10.16
N ALA A 26 -19.58 -14.00 -8.87
CA ALA A 26 -20.90 -14.21 -8.28
C ALA A 26 -20.97 -13.52 -6.90
N ALA A 27 -22.04 -12.76 -6.72
CA ALA A 27 -22.34 -11.96 -5.55
C ALA A 27 -22.70 -12.83 -4.33
N ALA A 28 -22.31 -12.37 -3.15
CA ALA A 28 -23.08 -12.58 -1.92
C ALA A 28 -23.04 -11.30 -1.10
N ALA A 29 -24.23 -10.76 -0.85
CA ALA A 29 -24.46 -9.64 0.04
C ALA A 29 -24.01 -9.99 1.46
N GLY A 30 -23.23 -9.09 2.05
CA GLY A 30 -22.83 -9.13 3.44
C GLY A 30 -22.53 -7.72 3.91
N ALA A 31 -23.59 -6.94 4.14
CA ALA A 31 -23.49 -5.60 4.72
C ALA A 31 -23.10 -5.69 6.20
N SER A 32 -21.83 -5.97 6.49
CA SER A 32 -21.25 -5.67 7.80
C SER A 32 -20.78 -4.23 7.79
N LYS A 33 -21.71 -3.34 8.16
CA LYS A 33 -21.47 -1.92 8.41
C LYS A 33 -20.60 -1.78 9.66
N VAL A 34 -19.30 -2.05 9.54
CA VAL A 34 -18.34 -1.64 10.55
C VAL A 34 -18.22 -0.12 10.43
N LYS A 35 -18.97 0.59 11.28
CA LYS A 35 -18.80 2.02 11.51
C LYS A 35 -17.47 2.20 12.24
N GLY A 36 -16.37 2.07 11.49
CA GLY A 36 -15.10 2.65 11.88
C GLY A 36 -15.26 4.16 11.81
N LYS A 37 -15.31 4.81 12.96
CA LYS A 37 -15.49 6.25 13.14
C LYS A 37 -14.19 6.95 12.70
N GLY A 38 -13.91 6.95 11.40
CA GLY A 38 -12.92 7.83 10.77
C GLY A 38 -13.49 9.24 10.76
N GLY A 39 -12.88 10.13 11.53
CA GLY A 39 -13.37 11.48 11.79
C GLY A 39 -13.66 12.25 10.51
N SER A 40 -14.96 12.45 10.23
CA SER A 40 -15.43 13.49 9.33
C SER A 40 -15.53 14.78 10.14
N GLY A 41 -14.44 15.55 10.11
CA GLY A 41 -14.39 16.95 10.54
C GLY A 41 -14.22 17.83 9.31
N ARG A 42 -15.14 18.76 9.12
CA ARG A 42 -15.34 19.58 7.92
C ARG A 42 -14.15 20.52 7.68
N ASN A 43 -13.77 20.68 6.41
CA ASN A 43 -12.84 21.66 5.82
C ASN A 43 -11.33 21.51 6.13
N GLY A 44 -10.53 21.21 5.10
CA GLY A 44 -9.20 21.84 4.94
C GLY A 44 -7.92 21.06 5.24
N SER A 45 -7.84 19.75 5.08
CA SER A 45 -6.53 19.07 5.08
C SER A 45 -6.53 17.84 4.16
N PRO A 46 -5.54 17.72 3.24
CA PRO A 46 -5.49 16.60 2.29
C PRO A 46 -5.33 15.26 3.04
N PRO A 47 -5.84 14.14 2.50
CA PRO A 47 -5.62 12.81 3.07
C PRO A 47 -4.11 12.51 3.18
N CYS A 48 -3.72 11.60 4.09
CA CYS A 48 -2.31 11.29 4.32
C CYS A 48 -1.59 10.89 3.01
N ARG A 49 -2.26 10.12 2.15
CA ARG A 49 -1.72 9.65 0.87
C ARG A 49 -1.36 10.76 -0.13
N ASP A 50 -1.91 11.96 0.05
CA ASP A 50 -1.60 13.10 -0.82
C ASP A 50 -0.38 13.89 -0.32
N LEU A 51 0.15 13.56 0.86
CA LEU A 51 1.37 14.15 1.41
C LEU A 51 2.59 13.41 0.86
N ALA A 52 3.27 14.05 -0.09
CA ALA A 52 4.45 13.49 -0.75
C ALA A 52 5.76 13.77 0.00
N SER A 53 5.73 14.51 1.11
CA SER A 53 6.92 14.79 1.92
C SER A 53 6.83 14.19 3.32
N GLN A 54 7.96 13.66 3.80
CA GLN A 54 8.07 13.14 5.16
C GLN A 54 7.73 14.19 6.21
N GLY A 55 8.15 15.45 6.00
CA GLY A 55 7.92 16.54 6.94
C GLY A 55 6.43 16.86 7.10
N GLU A 56 5.70 17.01 5.99
CA GLU A 56 4.26 17.28 6.02
C GLU A 56 3.49 16.07 6.61
N CYS A 57 3.92 14.86 6.25
CA CYS A 57 3.34 13.63 6.79
C CYS A 57 3.52 13.52 8.31
N ALA A 58 4.74 13.78 8.80
CA ALA A 58 5.07 13.71 10.22
C ALA A 58 4.38 14.80 11.04
N ALA A 59 4.18 15.99 10.46
CA ALA A 59 3.43 17.07 11.11
C ALA A 59 1.94 16.75 11.25
N ARG A 60 1.40 15.83 10.44
CA ARG A 60 -0.03 15.50 10.44
C ARG A 60 -0.34 14.39 11.44
N GLY A 61 -1.06 14.77 12.50
CA GLY A 61 -1.56 13.82 13.50
C GLY A 61 -2.35 12.68 12.86
N GLY A 62 -1.97 11.45 13.17
CA GLY A 62 -2.62 10.25 12.64
C GLY A 62 -2.09 9.76 11.29
N CYS A 63 -1.10 10.42 10.69
CA CYS A 63 -0.34 9.90 9.56
C CYS A 63 0.99 9.27 10.01
N ARG A 64 1.59 8.49 9.10
CA ARG A 64 2.85 7.76 9.27
C ARG A 64 3.59 7.82 7.95
N TRP A 65 4.83 8.30 7.96
CA TRP A 65 5.71 8.16 6.81
C TRP A 65 6.23 6.74 6.78
N CYS A 66 6.12 6.06 5.64
CA CYS A 66 6.61 4.70 5.46
C CYS A 66 7.59 4.65 4.31
N GLN A 67 8.82 4.25 4.62
CA GLN A 67 9.87 4.04 3.63
C GLN A 67 9.79 2.64 3.05
N SER A 68 10.13 2.50 1.77
CA SER A 68 10.12 1.20 1.09
C SER A 68 11.33 1.02 0.18
N GLU A 69 11.89 -0.19 0.17
CA GLU A 69 13.04 -0.51 -0.70
C GLU A 69 12.62 -0.89 -2.13
N ALA A 70 11.36 -1.32 -2.31
CA ALA A 70 10.85 -1.84 -3.58
C ALA A 70 9.84 -0.91 -4.27
N LEU A 71 9.39 0.13 -3.58
CA LEU A 71 8.34 1.07 -3.95
C LEU A 71 8.72 2.44 -3.39
N ASP A 72 8.05 3.50 -3.84
CA ASP A 72 8.28 4.85 -3.32
C ASP A 72 7.90 4.99 -1.84
N ASP A 73 8.61 5.88 -1.15
CA ASP A 73 8.26 6.32 0.19
C ASP A 73 6.93 7.07 0.16
N MET A 74 6.02 6.72 1.06
CA MET A 74 4.65 7.23 1.03
C MET A 74 4.11 7.48 2.44
N CYS A 75 3.18 8.42 2.52
CA CYS A 75 2.48 8.75 3.75
C CYS A 75 1.16 7.98 3.88
N PHE A 76 1.03 7.21 4.95
CA PHE A 76 -0.15 6.39 5.22
C PHE A 76 -0.89 6.85 6.48
N GLY A 77 -2.18 6.54 6.56
CA GLY A 77 -2.90 6.68 7.82
C GLY A 77 -2.38 5.68 8.86
N ALA A 78 -2.49 5.99 10.16
CA ALA A 78 -1.94 5.15 11.22
C ALA A 78 -2.40 3.69 11.14
N THR A 79 -3.70 3.43 10.94
CA THR A 79 -4.23 2.06 10.81
C THR A 79 -3.76 1.36 9.55
N GLU A 80 -3.55 2.11 8.46
CA GLU A 80 -3.07 1.57 7.20
C GLU A 80 -1.61 1.16 7.33
N ALA A 81 -0.75 2.06 7.82
CA ALA A 81 0.66 1.81 8.10
C ALA A 81 0.89 0.55 8.97
N TRP A 82 0.05 0.33 9.99
CA TRP A 82 0.12 -0.86 10.84
C TRP A 82 -0.15 -2.19 10.12
N ARG A 83 -0.80 -2.16 8.95
CA ARG A 83 -1.14 -3.34 8.15
C ARG A 83 -0.15 -3.60 7.01
N LEU A 84 0.77 -2.67 6.75
CA LEU A 84 1.75 -2.84 5.69
C LEU A 84 2.75 -3.96 6.05
N PRO A 85 3.16 -4.80 5.09
CA PRO A 85 4.17 -5.83 5.34
C PRO A 85 5.49 -5.19 5.77
N ASN A 86 5.96 -5.53 6.98
CA ASN A 86 7.22 -5.01 7.52
C ASN A 86 8.47 -5.42 6.73
N GLN A 87 8.35 -6.41 5.83
CA GLN A 87 9.45 -6.78 4.92
C GLN A 87 9.70 -5.73 3.84
N VAL A 88 8.66 -4.97 3.47
CA VAL A 88 8.73 -4.00 2.36
C VAL A 88 8.67 -2.57 2.89
N PHE A 89 7.94 -2.34 3.98
CA PHE A 89 7.71 -1.00 4.51
C PHE A 89 8.23 -0.84 5.94
N CYS A 90 9.02 0.21 6.13
CA CYS A 90 9.49 0.68 7.42
C CYS A 90 8.82 2.02 7.75
N CYS A 91 7.85 2.01 8.67
CA CYS A 91 7.11 3.22 9.04
C CYS A 91 7.67 3.91 10.28
N ASP A 92 7.66 5.25 10.26
CA ASP A 92 8.03 6.08 11.40
C ASP A 92 7.08 5.85 12.59
N PRO A 93 7.56 6.00 13.84
CA PRO A 93 6.70 5.94 15.02
C PRO A 93 5.65 7.06 15.02
N PRO A 94 4.59 6.97 15.85
CA PRO A 94 3.67 8.08 16.07
C PRO A 94 4.40 9.41 16.22
N SER A 95 3.89 10.42 15.51
CA SER A 95 4.46 11.76 15.23
C SER A 95 4.98 12.58 16.43
N GLY A 96 5.06 12.00 17.63
CA GLY A 96 5.83 12.52 18.77
C GLY A 96 7.25 11.96 18.91
N ALA A 97 7.71 11.04 18.06
CA ALA A 97 9.00 10.35 18.23
C ALA A 97 9.99 10.49 17.03
N ALA A 98 9.63 11.21 15.97
CA ALA A 98 10.36 11.21 14.69
C ALA A 98 11.59 12.15 14.60
N ASN A 99 11.90 12.97 15.61
CA ASN A 99 13.01 13.94 15.55
C ASN A 99 14.41 13.37 15.89
N ALA A 100 14.64 12.06 15.78
CA ALA A 100 15.86 11.42 16.28
C ALA A 100 16.82 10.83 15.22
N ARG A 101 16.56 11.00 13.91
CA ARG A 101 17.42 10.45 12.86
C ARG A 101 18.00 11.57 12.00
N LYS A 102 19.03 12.22 12.54
CA LYS A 102 19.96 13.05 11.78
C LYS A 102 21.25 12.29 11.56
#